data_AF-A0A1F8RMV5-F1
#
_entry.id   AF-A0A1F8RMV5-F1
#
_cell.length_a   1.000
_cell.length_b   1.000
_cell.length_c   1.000
_cell.angle_alpha   90.00
_cell.angle_beta   90.00
_cell.angle_gamma   90.00
#
_symmetry.space_group_name_H-M   'P 1'
#
loop_
_entity.id
_entity.type
_entity.pdbx_description
1 polymer ?
#
loop_
_entity_poly.entity_id
_entity_poly.type
_entity_poly.pdbx_seq_one_letter_code
_entity_poly.pdbx_strand_id
1 'polypeptide(L)'
;MFVLYRSVLFIHIFFGFLYMLSHGGSAAVAYRLRQEKGLERIRALLDLSASSFTLMYISLLAMILGGVALGFLGRFWSTGWIWTSIVLLVLILVGMGFIASMHFHRVRKAVGLSYREGNKERPAVAPASPEEIHQLLQSGRPQLITLIGLGGWAIILGLMIFKPF
;
A
#
# COMPACT_ATOMS: atom_id res chain seq x y z
N MET A 1 -10.68 -31.65 6.43
CA MET A 1 -10.70 -30.63 5.35
C MET A 1 -11.38 -29.33 5.78
N PHE A 2 -12.54 -29.37 6.46
CA PHE A 2 -13.26 -28.19 6.95
C PHE A 2 -12.46 -27.29 7.91
N VAL A 3 -11.76 -27.88 8.88
CA VAL A 3 -10.92 -27.14 9.83
C VAL A 3 -9.81 -26.38 9.09
N LEU A 4 -9.08 -27.07 8.20
CA LEU A 4 -8.03 -26.46 7.38
C LEU A 4 -8.56 -25.28 6.54
N TYR A 5 -9.69 -25.46 5.84
CA TYR A 5 -10.30 -24.39 5.05
C TYR A 5 -10.62 -23.16 5.91
N ARG A 6 -11.24 -23.36 7.09
CA ARG A 6 -11.56 -22.26 8.02
C ARG A 6 -10.33 -21.57 8.58
N SER A 7 -9.28 -22.32 8.91
CA SER A 7 -8.01 -21.76 9.37
C SER A 7 -7.35 -20.89 8.30
N VAL A 8 -7.30 -21.37 7.05
CA VAL A 8 -6.74 -20.59 5.93
C VAL A 8 -7.62 -19.37 5.63
N LEU A 9 -8.95 -19.51 5.71
CA LEU A 9 -9.88 -18.38 5.57
C LEU A 9 -9.64 -17.30 6.62
N PHE A 10 -9.48 -17.71 7.89
CA PHE A 10 -9.14 -16.81 8.97
C PHE A 10 -7.82 -16.09 8.68
N ILE A 11 -6.76 -16.82 8.29
CA ILE A 11 -5.46 -16.24 7.93
C ILE A 11 -5.62 -15.20 6.81
N HIS A 12 -6.31 -15.55 5.72
CA HIS A 12 -6.51 -14.65 4.59
C HIS A 12 -7.21 -13.34 5.01
N ILE A 13 -8.30 -13.44 5.77
CA ILE A 13 -9.06 -12.28 6.24
C ILE A 13 -8.24 -11.46 7.24
N PHE A 14 -7.67 -12.11 8.25
CA PHE A 14 -6.88 -11.45 9.30
C PHE A 14 -5.72 -10.66 8.71
N PHE A 15 -4.93 -11.27 7.82
CA PHE A 15 -3.82 -10.58 7.18
C PHE A 15 -4.27 -9.53 6.15
N GLY A 16 -5.46 -9.67 5.56
CA GLY A 16 -6.07 -8.59 4.78
C GLY A 16 -6.35 -7.34 5.63
N PHE A 17 -6.91 -7.51 6.83
CA PHE A 17 -7.11 -6.41 7.78
C PHE A 17 -5.78 -5.86 8.31
N LEU A 18 -4.81 -6.71 8.64
CA LEU A 18 -3.50 -6.28 9.12
C LEU A 18 -2.72 -5.51 8.05
N TYR A 19 -2.85 -5.92 6.79
CA TYR A 19 -2.35 -5.18 5.64
C TYR A 19 -3.00 -3.79 5.56
N MET A 20 -4.33 -3.70 5.67
CA MET A 20 -5.04 -2.40 5.66
C MET A 20 -4.64 -1.49 6.82
N LEU A 21 -4.44 -2.03 8.02
CA LEU A 21 -3.98 -1.26 9.17
C LEU A 21 -2.57 -0.70 8.95
N SER A 22 -1.64 -1.55 8.52
CA SER A 22 -0.24 -1.16 8.31
C SER A 22 -0.08 -0.21 7.12
N HIS A 23 -0.79 -0.49 6.02
CA HIS A 23 -0.83 0.36 4.83
C HIS A 23 -1.52 1.70 5.12
N GLY A 24 -2.64 1.68 5.85
CA GLY A 24 -3.39 2.86 6.27
C GLY A 24 -2.59 3.79 7.17
N GLY A 25 -1.78 3.24 8.09
CA GLY A 25 -0.83 4.01 8.89
C GLY A 25 0.18 4.78 8.03
N SER A 26 0.76 4.12 7.02
CA SER A 26 1.64 4.78 6.05
C SER A 26 0.89 5.80 5.17
N ALA A 27 -0.36 5.53 4.80
CA ALA A 27 -1.16 6.46 4.00
C ALA A 27 -1.52 7.72 4.80
N ALA A 28 -1.77 7.62 6.10
CA ALA A 28 -2.03 8.76 6.99
C ALA A 28 -0.84 9.74 7.03
N VAL A 29 0.39 9.25 6.92
CA VAL A 29 1.58 10.10 6.80
C VAL A 29 1.50 11.03 5.59
N ALA A 30 1.01 10.56 4.45
CA ALA A 30 0.87 11.39 3.25
C ALA A 30 -0.08 12.59 3.46
N TYR A 31 -1.14 12.41 4.26
CA TYR A 31 -2.02 13.51 4.66
C TYR A 31 -1.34 14.45 5.64
N ARG A 32 -0.64 13.90 6.64
CA ARG A 32 0.00 14.70 7.69
C ARG A 32 1.16 15.54 7.18
N LEU A 33 1.91 15.01 6.20
CA LEU A 33 3.01 15.69 5.52
C LEU A 33 2.56 17.00 4.87
N ARG A 34 1.36 17.05 4.27
CA ARG A 34 0.82 18.27 3.65
C ARG A 34 0.59 19.41 4.64
N GLN A 35 0.54 19.13 5.93
CA GLN A 35 0.30 20.13 6.97
C GLN A 35 1.57 20.47 7.75
N GLU A 36 2.67 19.75 7.50
CA GLU A 36 3.89 19.88 8.27
C GLU A 36 4.83 20.91 7.65
N LYS A 37 5.44 21.75 8.50
CA LYS A 37 6.39 22.79 8.10
C LYS A 37 7.80 22.53 8.65
N GLY A 38 7.91 21.75 9.74
CA GLY A 38 9.19 21.45 10.35
C GLY A 38 9.95 20.37 9.58
N LEU A 39 11.16 20.68 9.10
CA LEU A 39 12.02 19.75 8.36
C LEU A 39 12.25 18.44 9.12
N GLU A 40 12.60 18.51 10.41
CA GLU A 40 12.83 17.32 11.23
C GLU A 40 11.57 16.47 11.42
N ARG A 41 10.40 17.12 11.55
CA ARG A 41 9.12 16.41 11.64
C ARG A 41 8.77 15.71 10.33
N ILE A 42 9.04 16.34 9.19
CA ILE A 42 8.86 15.72 7.87
C ILE A 42 9.73 14.47 7.76
N ARG A 43 11.02 14.56 8.14
CA ARG A 43 11.94 13.41 8.13
C ARG A 43 11.44 12.28 9.03
N ALA A 44 11.07 12.58 10.26
CA ALA A 44 10.54 11.59 11.20
C ALA A 44 9.27 10.90 10.67
N LEU A 45 8.36 11.65 10.04
CA LEU A 45 7.16 11.09 9.40
C LEU A 45 7.51 10.14 8.24
N LEU A 46 8.50 10.49 7.42
CA LEU A 46 8.95 9.65 6.30
C LEU A 46 9.59 8.35 6.80
N ASP A 47 10.33 8.39 7.90
CA ASP A 47 10.94 7.20 8.50
C ASP A 47 9.89 6.32 9.19
N LEU A 48 8.89 6.91 9.83
CA LEU A 48 7.72 6.19 10.37
C LEU A 48 6.91 5.49 9.25
N SER A 49 6.73 6.15 8.11
CA SER A 49 6.10 5.53 6.93
C SER A 49 6.92 4.34 6.43
N ALA A 50 8.24 4.49 6.35
CA ALA A 50 9.13 3.42 5.89
C ALA A 50 9.16 2.21 6.85
N SER A 51 9.09 2.42 8.16
CA SER A 51 9.07 1.32 9.14
C SER A 51 7.81 0.46 9.05
N SER A 52 6.71 1.03 8.54
CA SER A 52 5.44 0.30 8.32
C SER A 52 5.51 -0.70 7.15
N PHE A 53 6.50 -0.57 6.26
CA PHE A 53 6.58 -1.39 5.05
C PHE A 53 6.80 -2.87 5.33
N THR A 54 7.62 -3.22 6.32
CA THR A 54 7.92 -4.62 6.65
C THR A 54 6.64 -5.36 7.02
N LEU A 55 5.87 -4.82 7.96
CA LEU A 55 4.61 -5.44 8.40
C LEU A 55 3.57 -5.47 7.28
N MET A 56 3.50 -4.39 6.48
CA MET A 56 2.63 -4.32 5.31
C MET A 56 2.94 -5.43 4.30
N TYR A 57 4.21 -5.62 3.90
CA TYR A 57 4.58 -6.64 2.91
C TYR A 57 4.43 -8.06 3.43
N ILE A 58 4.75 -8.32 4.70
CA ILE A 58 4.50 -9.63 5.33
C ILE A 58 2.99 -9.93 5.33
N SER A 59 2.17 -8.94 5.70
CA SER A 59 0.72 -9.11 5.73
C SER A 59 0.14 -9.32 4.33
N LEU A 60 0.60 -8.56 3.35
CA LEU A 60 0.21 -8.71 1.95
C LEU A 60 0.55 -10.12 1.43
N LEU A 61 1.77 -10.59 1.70
CA LEU A 61 2.21 -11.92 1.28
C LEU A 61 1.36 -13.01 1.93
N ALA A 62 1.15 -12.96 3.25
CA ALA A 62 0.34 -13.93 3.97
C ALA A 62 -1.13 -13.93 3.49
N MET A 63 -1.70 -12.76 3.22
CA MET A 63 -3.03 -12.62 2.62
C MET A 63 -3.08 -13.28 1.24
N ILE A 64 -2.12 -13.01 0.35
CA ILE A 64 -2.08 -13.59 -1.00
C ILE A 64 -1.95 -15.12 -0.94
N LEU A 65 -1.01 -15.63 -0.14
CA LEU A 65 -0.81 -17.08 0.01
C LEU A 65 -2.06 -17.77 0.55
N GLY A 66 -2.75 -17.15 1.53
CA GLY A 66 -4.03 -17.63 2.04
C GLY A 66 -5.10 -17.67 0.94
N GLY A 67 -5.19 -16.62 0.12
CA GLY A 67 -6.14 -16.54 -1.00
C GLY A 67 -5.90 -17.61 -2.07
N VAL A 68 -4.63 -17.82 -2.44
CA VAL A 68 -4.22 -18.86 -3.39
C VAL A 68 -4.58 -20.26 -2.84
N ALA A 69 -4.26 -20.53 -1.58
CA ALA A 69 -4.60 -21.79 -0.93
C ALA A 69 -6.13 -22.03 -0.90
N LEU A 70 -6.93 -21.01 -0.60
CA LEU A 70 -8.39 -21.08 -0.67
C LEU A 70 -8.90 -21.33 -2.09
N GLY A 71 -8.26 -20.74 -3.10
CA GLY A 71 -8.58 -20.99 -4.51
C GLY A 71 -8.49 -22.48 -4.87
N PHE A 72 -7.42 -23.15 -4.41
CA PHE A 72 -7.24 -24.59 -4.61
C PHE A 72 -8.21 -25.42 -3.76
N LEU A 73 -8.33 -25.13 -2.46
CA LEU A 73 -9.20 -25.89 -1.55
C LEU A 73 -10.69 -25.78 -1.93
N GLY A 74 -11.10 -24.61 -2.44
CA GLY A 74 -12.47 -24.32 -2.87
C GLY A 74 -12.74 -24.58 -4.35
N ARG A 75 -11.73 -24.98 -5.15
CA ARG A 75 -11.82 -25.20 -6.60
C ARG A 75 -12.36 -23.98 -7.38
N PHE A 76 -11.95 -22.77 -6.98
CA PHE A 76 -12.47 -21.52 -7.55
C PHE A 76 -11.74 -21.07 -8.82
N TRP A 77 -10.64 -21.71 -9.22
CA TRP A 77 -9.82 -21.26 -10.35
C TRP A 77 -10.53 -21.22 -11.72
N SER A 78 -11.67 -21.90 -11.86
CA SER A 78 -12.50 -21.87 -13.06
C SER A 78 -13.58 -20.78 -13.05
N THR A 79 -13.74 -20.02 -11.96
CA THR A 79 -14.74 -18.94 -11.88
C THR A 79 -14.12 -17.61 -12.29
N GLY A 80 -14.90 -16.70 -12.86
CA GLY A 80 -14.34 -15.43 -13.32
C GLY A 80 -14.03 -14.47 -12.17
N TRP A 81 -14.81 -14.51 -11.07
CA TRP A 81 -14.67 -13.53 -9.97
C TRP A 81 -13.29 -13.55 -9.32
N ILE A 82 -12.62 -14.71 -9.26
CA ILE A 82 -11.29 -14.83 -8.65
C ILE A 82 -10.24 -14.18 -9.54
N TRP A 83 -10.32 -14.38 -10.86
CA TRP A 83 -9.41 -13.75 -11.82
C TRP A 83 -9.59 -12.24 -11.85
N THR A 84 -10.84 -11.76 -11.87
CA THR A 84 -11.14 -10.32 -11.77
C THR A 84 -10.56 -9.73 -10.48
N SER A 85 -10.69 -10.42 -9.35
CA SER A 85 -10.13 -9.97 -8.07
C SER A 85 -8.60 -9.90 -8.10
N ILE A 86 -7.94 -10.91 -8.68
CA ILE A 86 -6.48 -10.95 -8.79
C ILE A 86 -5.96 -9.85 -9.70
N VAL A 87 -6.54 -9.70 -10.89
CA VAL A 87 -6.16 -8.64 -11.83
C VAL A 87 -6.36 -7.27 -11.20
N LEU A 88 -7.50 -7.04 -10.55
CA LEU A 88 -7.79 -5.79 -9.86
C LEU A 88 -6.79 -5.52 -8.73
N LEU A 89 -6.47 -6.52 -7.90
CA LEU A 89 -5.46 -6.42 -6.85
C LEU A 89 -4.10 -6.00 -7.44
N VAL A 90 -3.64 -6.65 -8.50
CA VAL A 90 -2.36 -6.33 -9.14
C VAL A 90 -2.35 -4.90 -9.69
N LEU A 91 -3.41 -4.50 -10.38
CA LEU A 91 -3.53 -3.15 -10.93
C LEU A 91 -3.51 -2.08 -9.82
N ILE A 92 -4.19 -2.32 -8.71
CA ILE A 92 -4.20 -1.43 -7.54
C ILE A 92 -2.80 -1.35 -6.92
N LEU A 93 -2.16 -2.49 -6.64
CA LEU A 93 -0.83 -2.54 -6.02
C LEU A 93 0.21 -1.81 -6.88
N VAL A 94 0.24 -2.09 -8.19
CA VAL A 94 1.17 -1.46 -9.12
C VAL A 94 0.86 0.03 -9.27
N GLY A 95 -0.41 0.38 -9.48
CA GLY A 95 -0.84 1.77 -9.68
C GLY A 95 -0.54 2.65 -8.47
N MET A 96 -0.95 2.22 -7.27
CA MET A 96 -0.66 2.94 -6.02
C MET A 96 0.83 2.97 -5.74
N GLY A 97 1.53 1.83 -5.90
CA GLY A 97 2.97 1.73 -5.67
C GLY A 97 3.76 2.70 -6.54
N PHE A 98 3.41 2.81 -7.82
CA PHE A 98 4.06 3.74 -8.75
C PHE A 98 3.81 5.21 -8.38
N ILE A 99 2.54 5.59 -8.15
CA ILE A 99 2.17 6.97 -7.81
C ILE A 99 2.82 7.39 -6.48
N ALA A 100 2.72 6.54 -5.45
CA ALA A 100 3.26 6.83 -4.12
C ALA A 100 4.79 6.89 -4.13
N SER A 101 5.47 5.87 -4.67
CA SER A 101 6.94 5.81 -4.66
C SER A 101 7.56 7.02 -5.36
N MET A 102 7.05 7.39 -6.53
CA MET A 102 7.52 8.56 -7.27
C MET A 102 7.42 9.85 -6.45
N HIS A 103 6.31 10.05 -5.74
CA HIS A 103 6.13 11.23 -4.89
C HIS A 103 7.04 11.18 -3.66
N PHE A 104 7.03 10.08 -2.90
CA PHE A 104 7.82 9.93 -1.68
C PHE A 104 9.33 10.01 -1.93
N HIS A 105 9.83 9.49 -3.05
CA HIS A 105 11.25 9.63 -3.39
C HIS A 105 11.65 11.08 -3.69
N ARG A 106 10.78 11.85 -4.36
CA ARG A 106 11.00 13.29 -4.55
C ARG A 106 11.01 14.04 -3.22
N VAL A 107 10.07 13.72 -2.33
CA VAL A 107 10.00 14.34 -1.00
C VAL A 107 11.24 14.00 -0.18
N ARG A 108 11.66 12.73 -0.16
CA ARG A 108 12.89 12.28 0.53
C ARG A 108 14.13 13.00 0.01
N LYS A 109 14.28 13.14 -1.31
CA LYS A 109 15.35 13.94 -1.93
C LYS A 109 15.31 15.38 -1.45
N ALA A 110 14.14 16.03 -1.49
CA ALA A 110 13.98 17.44 -1.12
C ALA A 110 14.29 17.72 0.35
N VAL A 111 14.04 16.76 1.25
CA VAL A 111 14.36 16.92 2.69
C VAL A 111 15.75 16.40 3.06
N GLY A 112 16.57 16.03 2.09
CA GLY A 112 17.94 15.56 2.29
C GLY A 112 18.06 14.19 2.95
N LEU A 113 17.14 13.28 2.65
CA LEU A 113 17.25 11.85 3.01
C LEU A 113 17.74 11.03 1.81
N SER A 114 18.19 9.80 2.07
CA SER A 114 18.42 8.83 0.99
C SER A 114 17.13 8.57 0.21
N TYR A 115 17.25 8.46 -1.10
CA TYR A 115 16.12 8.29 -2.00
C TYR A 115 16.45 7.28 -3.09
N ARG A 116 15.42 6.80 -3.80
CA ARG A 116 15.59 5.94 -4.96
C ARG A 116 15.26 6.69 -6.23
N GLU A 117 16.07 6.45 -7.25
CA GLU A 117 15.84 6.93 -8.60
C GLU A 117 15.88 5.71 -9.54
N GLY A 118 14.71 5.29 -9.99
CA GLY A 118 14.53 3.96 -10.59
C GLY A 118 14.91 2.85 -9.62
N ASN A 119 15.82 1.96 -10.05
CA ASN A 119 16.33 0.86 -9.24
C ASN A 119 17.59 1.19 -8.43
N LYS A 120 18.09 2.43 -8.47
CA LYS A 120 19.32 2.82 -7.77
C LYS A 120 19.01 3.61 -6.51
N GLU A 121 19.63 3.23 -5.40
CA GLU A 121 19.67 4.04 -4.20
C GLU A 121 20.67 5.19 -4.40
N ARG A 122 20.27 6.38 -3.97
CA ARG A 122 21.05 7.60 -4.08
C ARG A 122 21.34 8.13 -2.66
N PRO A 123 22.55 8.64 -2.42
CA PRO A 123 22.90 9.22 -1.14
C PRO A 123 22.05 10.47 -0.86
N ALA A 124 21.99 10.85 0.42
CA ALA A 124 21.39 12.12 0.83
C ALA A 124 22.08 13.31 0.14
N VAL A 125 21.29 14.31 -0.22
CA VAL A 125 21.75 15.59 -0.77
C VAL A 125 21.38 16.72 0.18
N ALA A 126 21.91 17.93 -0.05
CA ALA A 126 21.49 19.10 0.71
C ALA A 126 19.96 19.29 0.59
N PRO A 127 19.25 19.59 1.69
CA PRO A 127 17.82 19.90 1.63
C PRO A 127 17.54 21.08 0.70
N ALA A 128 16.41 20.99 0.00
CA ALA A 128 15.86 22.09 -0.78
C ALA A 128 15.39 23.23 0.12
N SER A 129 15.05 24.37 -0.48
CA SER A 129 14.47 25.49 0.27
C SER A 129 13.15 25.10 0.95
N PRO A 130 12.80 25.72 2.10
CA PRO A 130 11.53 25.46 2.78
C PRO A 130 10.30 25.63 1.87
N GLU A 131 10.34 26.62 0.98
CA GLU A 131 9.28 26.92 0.01
C GLU A 131 9.11 25.79 -1.01
N GLU A 132 10.21 25.30 -1.59
CA GLU A 132 10.19 24.17 -2.53
C GLU A 132 9.68 22.89 -1.87
N ILE A 133 10.11 22.62 -0.64
CA ILE A 133 9.63 21.47 0.14
C ILE A 133 8.12 21.58 0.34
N HIS A 134 7.63 22.74 0.79
CA HIS A 134 6.20 22.93 1.03
C HIS A 134 5.38 22.78 -0.26
N GLN A 135 5.82 23.38 -1.37
CA GLN A 135 5.15 23.21 -2.67
C GLN A 135 5.11 21.75 -3.10
N LEU A 136 6.21 21.02 -2.94
CA LEU A 136 6.29 19.61 -3.26
C LEU A 136 5.31 18.79 -2.40
N LEU A 137 5.24 19.05 -1.09
CA LEU A 137 4.30 18.37 -0.19
C LEU A 137 2.84 18.60 -0.62
N GLN A 138 2.47 19.82 -1.04
CA GLN A 138 1.12 20.11 -1.53
C GLN A 138 0.77 19.42 -2.86
N SER A 139 1.77 19.06 -3.67
CA SER A 139 1.55 18.34 -4.93
C SER A 139 1.10 16.89 -4.73
N GLY A 140 1.22 16.34 -3.52
CA GLY A 140 0.78 15.00 -3.17
C GLY A 140 -0.74 14.84 -3.33
N ARG A 141 -1.16 13.69 -3.89
CA ARG A 141 -2.58 13.35 -4.12
C ARG A 141 -3.05 12.19 -3.22
N PRO A 142 -2.98 12.30 -1.89
CA PRO A 142 -3.34 11.20 -0.99
C PRO A 142 -4.83 10.81 -1.11
N GLN A 143 -5.72 11.75 -1.45
CA GLN A 143 -7.14 11.47 -1.68
C GLN A 143 -7.37 10.50 -2.85
N LEU A 144 -6.64 10.68 -3.95
CA LEU A 144 -6.74 9.80 -5.11
C LEU A 144 -6.27 8.38 -4.76
N ILE A 145 -5.12 8.28 -4.07
CA ILE A 145 -4.56 6.99 -3.63
C ILE A 145 -5.53 6.29 -2.68
N THR A 146 -6.11 7.02 -1.72
CA THR A 146 -7.12 6.48 -0.80
C THR A 146 -8.38 6.02 -1.51
N LEU A 147 -8.86 6.77 -2.51
CA LEU A 147 -10.03 6.37 -3.31
C LEU A 147 -9.75 5.08 -4.10
N ILE A 148 -8.58 4.97 -4.73
CA ILE A 148 -8.16 3.75 -5.44
C ILE A 148 -8.05 2.58 -4.47
N GLY A 149 -7.39 2.77 -3.33
CA GLY A 149 -7.18 1.73 -2.32
C GLY A 149 -8.48 1.24 -1.68
N LEU A 150 -9.27 2.14 -1.09
CA LEU A 150 -10.53 1.79 -0.43
C LEU A 150 -11.60 1.31 -1.42
N GLY A 151 -11.74 2.00 -2.56
CA GLY A 151 -12.70 1.61 -3.58
C GLY A 151 -12.36 0.26 -4.19
N GLY A 152 -11.08 0.06 -4.53
CA GLY A 152 -10.59 -1.22 -5.03
C GLY A 152 -10.74 -2.36 -4.03
N TRP A 153 -10.43 -2.12 -2.75
CA TRP A 153 -10.66 -3.08 -1.67
C TRP A 153 -12.14 -3.45 -1.53
N ALA A 154 -13.05 -2.48 -1.56
CA ALA A 154 -14.49 -2.72 -1.45
C ALA A 154 -15.02 -3.57 -2.61
N ILE A 155 -14.54 -3.31 -3.84
CA ILE A 155 -14.90 -4.10 -5.02
C ILE A 155 -14.38 -5.54 -4.88
N ILE A 156 -13.11 -5.73 -4.51
CA ILE A 156 -12.52 -7.07 -4.32
C ILE A 156 -13.28 -7.84 -3.23
N LEU A 157 -13.59 -7.20 -2.11
CA LEU A 157 -14.38 -7.80 -1.03
C LEU A 157 -15.76 -8.23 -1.53
N GLY A 158 -16.43 -7.37 -2.31
CA GLY A 158 -17.71 -7.70 -2.95
C GLY A 158 -17.61 -8.92 -3.87
N LEU A 159 -16.59 -8.99 -4.73
CA LEU A 159 -16.35 -10.14 -5.60
C LEU A 159 -16.16 -11.44 -4.80
N MET A 160 -15.43 -11.38 -3.69
CA MET A 160 -15.13 -12.52 -2.82
C MET A 160 -16.35 -13.01 -2.03
N ILE A 161 -17.22 -12.09 -1.61
CA ILE A 161 -18.45 -12.40 -0.85
C ILE A 161 -19.53 -12.95 -1.79
N PHE A 162 -19.85 -12.21 -2.85
CA PHE A 162 -21.02 -12.50 -3.68
C PHE A 162 -20.74 -13.50 -4.80
N LYS A 163 -19.47 -13.62 -5.23
CA LYS A 163 -19.02 -14.59 -6.24
C LYS A 163 -19.94 -14.65 -7.49
N PRO A 164 -20.19 -13.51 -8.15
CA PRO A 164 -21.29 -13.39 -9.12
C PRO A 164 -21.11 -14.19 -10.43
N PHE A 165 -19.90 -14.67 -10.75
CA PHE A 165 -19.58 -15.38 -11.99
C PHE A 165 -18.28 -16.20 -11.89
#